data_AF-A0ABD2LFM9-F1
#
_entry.id   AF-A0ABD2LFM9-F1
#
_cell.length_a   1.000
_cell.length_b   1.000
_cell.length_c   1.000
_cell.angle_alpha   90.00
_cell.angle_beta   90.00
_cell.angle_gamma   90.00
#
_symmetry.space_group_name_H-M   'P 1'
#
loop_
_entity.id
_entity.type
_entity.pdbx_description
1 polymer ?
#
loop_
_entity_poly.entity_id
_entity_poly.type
_entity_poly.pdbx_seq_one_letter_code
_entity_poly.pdbx_strand_id
1 'polypeptide(L)'
;MDPSRGLCDKNEDKLTLVVDVIVEEEKLDKLNSDPNKSNGTILMEIDKLSEYSREISRSERISETVQIKGLSWKIVTEIEIEEENNEKCLGFYLWCTAPTAAAAEGDDWSCKFSTNFRIVPQKSGAKDFSRKLTYNFINHKPNDFGFPNFITFSELMDEDKGFYDKNEDKVTLAIDVAVNERKGTKRKLAIG
;
A
#
# COMPACT_ATOMS: atom_id res chain seq x y z
N MET A 1 -5.20 35.63 47.35
CA MET A 1 -4.64 34.26 47.26
C MET A 1 -5.69 33.42 46.57
N ASP A 2 -5.41 33.00 45.33
CA ASP A 2 -6.35 32.47 44.34
C ASP A 2 -6.39 30.91 44.38
N PRO A 3 -7.57 30.26 44.47
CA PRO A 3 -7.70 28.80 44.44
C PRO A 3 -8.09 28.32 43.03
N SER A 4 -7.17 28.43 42.07
CA SER A 4 -7.39 27.97 40.69
C SER A 4 -6.23 27.09 40.22
N ARG A 5 -6.02 25.94 40.86
CA ARG A 5 -5.15 24.88 40.34
C ARG A 5 -5.81 23.53 40.59
N GLY A 6 -6.17 22.83 39.52
CA GLY A 6 -6.49 21.41 39.58
C GLY A 6 -7.69 20.95 38.76
N LEU A 7 -7.76 21.29 37.47
CA LEU A 7 -8.43 20.43 36.48
C LEU A 7 -7.42 20.14 35.36
N CYS A 8 -6.54 19.16 35.59
CA CYS A 8 -5.71 18.57 34.54
C CYS A 8 -6.49 17.40 33.90
N ASP A 9 -6.82 17.56 32.62
CA ASP A 9 -6.65 16.62 31.50
C ASP A 9 -6.90 15.12 31.70
N LYS A 10 -7.99 14.74 32.37
CA LYS A 10 -8.43 13.32 32.38
C LYS A 10 -8.87 12.78 31.00
N ASN A 11 -9.01 13.64 29.99
CA ASN A 11 -9.49 13.25 28.66
C ASN A 11 -8.34 12.96 27.68
N GLU A 12 -7.21 13.68 27.76
CA GLU A 12 -6.05 13.44 26.91
C GLU A 12 -5.34 12.13 27.29
N ASP A 13 -5.22 11.85 28.60
CA ASP A 13 -4.66 10.59 29.10
C ASP A 13 -5.47 9.37 28.62
N LYS A 14 -6.81 9.49 28.61
CA LYS A 14 -7.70 8.40 28.17
C LYS A 14 -7.62 8.19 26.65
N LEU A 15 -7.52 9.27 25.87
CA LEU A 15 -7.41 9.18 24.42
C LEU A 15 -6.06 8.56 24.01
N THR A 16 -4.97 8.97 24.67
CA THR A 16 -3.62 8.43 24.46
C THR A 16 -3.58 6.94 24.74
N LEU A 17 -4.14 6.52 25.88
CA LEU A 17 -4.18 5.10 26.26
C LEU A 17 -4.98 4.24 25.27
N VAL A 18 -6.06 4.79 24.68
CA VAL A 18 -6.85 4.10 23.65
C VAL A 18 -6.07 3.99 22.34
N VAL A 19 -5.35 5.05 21.93
CA VAL A 19 -4.47 5.02 20.75
C VAL A 19 -3.37 3.98 20.93
N ASP A 20 -2.71 3.95 22.09
CA ASP A 20 -1.65 2.99 22.40
C ASP A 20 -2.15 1.54 22.35
N VAL A 21 -3.34 1.27 22.92
CA VAL A 21 -3.96 -0.07 22.87
C VAL A 21 -4.28 -0.48 21.43
N ILE A 22 -4.82 0.41 20.60
CA ILE A 22 -5.12 0.12 19.19
C ILE A 22 -3.83 -0.17 18.41
N VAL A 23 -2.78 0.63 18.64
CA VAL A 23 -1.46 0.44 18.00
C VAL A 23 -0.83 -0.89 18.42
N GLU A 24 -0.95 -1.27 19.70
CA GLU A 24 -0.46 -2.56 20.20
C GLU A 24 -1.24 -3.76 19.63
N GLU A 25 -2.57 -3.66 19.55
CA GLU A 25 -3.42 -4.70 18.94
C GLU A 25 -3.08 -4.89 17.45
N GLU A 26 -2.92 -3.82 16.67
CA GLU A 26 -2.48 -3.90 15.28
C GLU A 26 -1.09 -4.53 15.14
N LYS A 27 -0.19 -4.21 16.06
CA LYS A 27 1.18 -4.74 16.06
C LYS A 27 1.19 -6.23 16.39
N LEU A 28 0.32 -6.67 17.30
CA LEU A 28 0.16 -8.07 17.67
C LEU A 28 -0.49 -8.89 16.54
N ASP A 29 -1.48 -8.32 15.85
CA ASP A 29 -2.09 -8.94 14.67
C ASP A 29 -1.12 -9.04 13.49
N LYS A 30 -0.25 -8.05 13.29
CA LYS A 30 0.86 -8.11 12.32
C LYS A 30 1.87 -9.20 12.67
N LEU A 31 2.15 -9.44 13.96
CA LEU A 31 3.05 -10.50 14.42
C LEU A 31 2.42 -11.91 14.34
N ASN A 32 1.10 -12.01 14.49
CA ASN A 32 0.32 -13.25 14.41
C ASN A 32 -0.25 -13.54 13.01
N SER A 33 0.10 -12.73 12.02
CA SER A 33 -0.34 -12.94 10.64
C SER A 33 0.26 -14.23 10.09
N ASP A 34 -0.56 -15.27 9.93
CA ASP A 34 -0.16 -16.51 9.24
C ASP A 34 0.35 -16.18 7.82
N PRO A 35 1.66 -16.37 7.54
CA PRO A 35 2.25 -16.03 6.25
C PRO A 35 1.74 -16.92 5.11
N ASN A 36 1.01 -18.00 5.41
CA ASN A 36 0.37 -18.86 4.42
C ASN A 36 -1.03 -18.41 4.02
N LYS A 37 -1.57 -17.33 4.62
CA LYS A 37 -2.83 -16.73 4.16
C LYS A 37 -2.75 -16.46 2.66
N SER A 38 -3.74 -16.93 1.93
CA SER A 38 -3.83 -16.74 0.48
C SER A 38 -4.32 -15.35 0.09
N ASN A 39 -4.68 -14.50 1.06
CA ASN A 39 -5.08 -13.13 0.83
C ASN A 39 -4.54 -12.22 1.93
N GLY A 40 -4.53 -10.92 1.66
CA GLY A 40 -4.13 -9.88 2.60
C GLY A 40 -4.35 -8.50 2.01
N THR A 41 -4.31 -7.49 2.86
CA THR A 41 -4.41 -6.09 2.45
C THR A 41 -3.10 -5.40 2.80
N ILE A 42 -2.57 -4.65 1.84
CA ILE A 42 -1.39 -3.79 2.00
C ILE A 42 -1.92 -2.37 2.14
N LEU A 43 -1.47 -1.66 3.16
CA LEU A 43 -1.82 -0.27 3.40
C LEU A 43 -0.59 0.61 3.26
N MET A 44 -0.79 1.82 2.74
CA MET A 44 0.24 2.84 2.67
C MET A 44 -0.39 4.20 2.88
N GLU A 45 0.20 4.99 3.76
CA GLU A 45 -0.14 6.40 3.89
C GLU A 45 0.90 7.25 3.16
N ILE A 46 0.44 8.28 2.48
CA ILE A 46 1.30 9.30 1.89
C ILE A 46 1.01 10.60 2.62
N ASP A 47 1.92 10.97 3.50
CA ASP A 47 1.93 12.28 4.16
C ASP A 47 2.46 13.36 3.21
N LYS A 48 2.06 14.60 3.49
CA LYS A 48 2.45 15.79 2.71
C LYS A 48 2.11 15.62 1.23
N LEU A 49 0.92 15.10 0.95
CA LEU A 49 0.47 14.80 -0.42
C LEU A 49 0.54 16.05 -1.31
N SER A 50 0.23 17.21 -0.75
CA SER A 50 0.31 18.49 -1.45
C SER A 50 1.74 18.83 -1.90
N GLU A 51 2.75 18.54 -1.08
CA GLU A 51 4.16 18.67 -1.45
C GLU A 51 4.54 17.62 -2.50
N TYR A 52 4.18 16.36 -2.28
CA TYR A 52 4.47 15.24 -3.18
C TYR A 52 3.96 15.54 -4.61
N SER A 53 2.72 15.98 -4.76
CA SER A 53 2.12 16.32 -6.07
C SER A 53 2.92 17.36 -6.89
N ARG A 54 3.73 18.19 -6.23
CA ARG A 54 4.51 19.27 -6.87
C ARG A 54 5.94 18.85 -7.20
N GLU A 55 6.43 17.72 -6.69
CA GLU A 55 7.78 17.24 -6.97
C GLU A 55 8.02 17.12 -8.49
N ILE A 56 9.21 17.56 -8.92
CA ILE A 56 9.58 17.68 -10.34
C ILE A 56 10.42 16.47 -10.78
N SER A 57 11.17 15.88 -9.85
CA SER A 57 11.86 14.61 -10.06
C SER A 57 10.92 13.45 -9.78
N ARG A 58 10.99 12.40 -10.60
CA ARG A 58 10.32 11.13 -10.33
C ARG A 58 10.84 10.59 -8.99
N SER A 59 9.99 10.56 -7.98
CA SER A 59 10.30 10.02 -6.67
C SER A 59 9.34 8.88 -6.34
N GLU A 60 9.93 7.75 -6.02
CA GLU A 60 9.21 6.55 -5.57
C GLU A 60 8.91 6.66 -4.08
N ARG A 61 7.68 6.35 -3.69
CA ARG A 61 7.34 6.05 -2.30
C ARG A 61 6.94 4.58 -2.21
N ILE A 62 7.44 3.89 -1.20
CA ILE A 62 7.31 2.43 -1.07
C ILE A 62 6.75 2.12 0.31
N SER A 63 5.74 1.24 0.38
CA SER A 63 5.15 0.83 1.64
C SER A 63 6.04 -0.13 2.44
N GLU A 64 5.62 -0.35 3.68
CA GLU A 64 6.04 -1.54 4.43
C GLU A 64 5.69 -2.83 3.69
N THR A 65 6.42 -3.90 4.05
CA THR A 65 6.27 -5.21 3.41
C THR A 65 5.19 -6.04 4.08
N VAL A 66 4.27 -6.61 3.29
CA VAL A 66 3.28 -7.58 3.78
C VAL A 66 3.59 -8.96 3.21
N GLN A 67 3.52 -9.99 4.05
CA GLN A 67 3.72 -11.38 3.63
C GLN A 67 2.36 -12.02 3.30
N ILE A 68 2.19 -12.49 2.06
CA ILE A 68 0.98 -13.21 1.62
C ILE A 68 1.43 -14.43 0.85
N LYS A 69 1.01 -15.62 1.31
CA LYS A 69 1.40 -16.94 0.79
C LYS A 69 2.91 -17.10 0.63
N GLY A 70 3.67 -16.60 1.61
CA GLY A 70 5.14 -16.62 1.63
C GLY A 70 5.82 -15.84 0.50
N LEU A 71 5.16 -14.80 0.00
CA LEU A 71 5.71 -13.80 -0.92
C LEU A 71 5.65 -12.42 -0.25
N SER A 72 6.63 -11.58 -0.55
CA SER A 72 6.74 -10.22 -0.04
C SER A 72 6.08 -9.25 -1.01
N TRP A 73 5.13 -8.48 -0.50
CA TRP A 73 4.34 -7.53 -1.29
C TRP A 73 4.51 -6.12 -0.77
N LYS A 74 4.62 -5.15 -1.68
CA LYS A 74 4.71 -3.71 -1.36
C LYS A 74 3.90 -2.88 -2.34
N ILE A 75 3.29 -1.81 -1.85
CA ILE A 75 2.81 -0.71 -2.69
C ILE A 75 4.02 0.11 -3.12
N VAL A 76 4.02 0.53 -4.38
CA VAL A 76 4.93 1.55 -4.90
C VAL A 76 4.12 2.62 -5.59
N THR A 77 4.41 3.88 -5.29
CA THR A 77 3.81 5.03 -5.96
C THR A 77 4.85 5.92 -6.59
N GLU A 78 4.50 6.46 -7.74
CA GLU A 78 5.33 7.38 -8.50
C GLU A 78 4.46 8.52 -9.03
N ILE A 79 5.08 9.66 -9.33
CA ILE A 79 4.41 10.72 -10.08
C ILE A 79 4.58 10.40 -11.56
N GLU A 80 3.47 10.18 -12.24
CA GLU A 80 3.42 10.04 -13.68
C GLU A 80 2.86 11.32 -14.31
N ILE A 81 3.20 11.57 -15.57
CA ILE A 81 2.67 12.69 -16.35
C ILE A 81 1.87 12.09 -17.51
N GLU A 82 0.58 12.41 -17.57
CA GLU A 82 -0.26 12.03 -18.70
C GLU A 82 0.19 12.75 -19.97
N GLU A 83 0.44 11.99 -21.04
CA GLU A 83 0.97 12.55 -22.29
C GLU A 83 -0.01 13.51 -22.98
N GLU A 84 -1.32 13.29 -22.84
CA GLU A 84 -2.35 14.02 -23.59
C GLU A 84 -2.57 15.45 -23.08
N ASN A 85 -2.56 15.64 -21.77
CA ASN A 85 -2.90 16.91 -21.10
C ASN A 85 -1.74 17.45 -20.23
N ASN A 86 -0.64 16.71 -20.10
CA ASN A 86 0.49 17.01 -19.23
C ASN A 86 0.09 17.16 -17.74
N GLU A 87 -0.97 16.45 -17.33
CA GLU A 87 -1.46 16.41 -15.95
C GLU A 87 -0.68 15.39 -15.14
N LYS A 88 -0.36 15.73 -13.88
CA LYS A 88 0.31 14.82 -12.98
C LYS A 88 -0.68 13.84 -12.37
N CYS A 89 -0.33 12.56 -12.45
CA CYS A 89 -1.09 11.45 -11.88
C CYS A 89 -0.30 10.73 -10.81
N LEU A 90 -1.04 10.14 -9.87
CA LEU A 90 -0.50 9.13 -8.99
C LEU A 90 -0.40 7.80 -9.75
N GLY A 91 0.81 7.38 -10.05
CA GLY A 91 1.13 6.01 -10.41
C GLY A 91 0.99 5.12 -9.18
N PHE A 92 0.28 4.01 -9.30
CA PHE A 92 -0.01 3.10 -8.20
C PHE A 92 0.25 1.65 -8.61
N TYR A 93 1.31 1.09 -8.05
CA TYR A 93 1.88 -0.20 -8.43
C TYR A 93 1.98 -1.16 -7.24
N LEU A 94 2.08 -2.44 -7.55
CA LEU A 94 2.27 -3.51 -6.59
C LEU A 94 3.52 -4.30 -6.97
N TRP A 95 4.49 -4.34 -6.06
CA TRP A 95 5.66 -5.18 -6.18
C TRP A 95 5.43 -6.52 -5.49
N CYS A 96 5.87 -7.59 -6.16
CA CYS A 96 5.86 -8.95 -5.64
C CYS A 96 7.26 -9.55 -5.73
N THR A 97 7.86 -9.91 -4.60
CA THR A 97 9.16 -10.58 -4.56
C THR A 97 9.08 -11.89 -3.78
N ALA A 98 9.84 -12.90 -4.21
CA ALA A 98 9.98 -14.13 -3.46
C ALA A 98 11.04 -13.98 -2.37
N PRO A 99 10.93 -14.70 -1.24
CA PRO A 99 12.00 -14.79 -0.25
C PRO A 99 13.30 -15.28 -0.90
N THR A 100 14.43 -14.76 -0.42
CA THR A 100 15.78 -14.96 -0.96
C THR A 100 16.15 -16.42 -1.24
N ALA A 101 15.68 -17.39 -0.44
CA ALA A 101 15.94 -18.81 -0.69
C ALA A 101 15.36 -19.33 -2.03
N ALA A 102 14.20 -18.82 -2.46
CA ALA A 102 13.60 -19.16 -3.75
C ALA A 102 14.19 -18.35 -4.93
N ALA A 103 14.79 -17.19 -4.65
CA ALA A 103 15.50 -16.38 -5.64
C ALA A 103 16.95 -16.85 -5.87
N ALA A 104 17.56 -17.51 -4.88
CA ALA A 104 18.96 -17.92 -4.88
C ALA A 104 19.27 -19.16 -5.74
N GLU A 105 18.28 -20.00 -6.05
CA GLU A 105 18.52 -21.26 -6.80
C GLU A 105 18.37 -21.13 -8.33
N GLY A 106 18.21 -19.91 -8.87
CA GLY A 106 18.00 -19.73 -10.31
C GLY A 106 16.68 -20.35 -10.81
N ASP A 107 15.76 -20.62 -9.90
CA ASP A 107 14.48 -21.26 -10.17
C ASP A 107 13.47 -20.26 -10.73
N ASP A 108 12.76 -20.68 -11.78
CA ASP A 108 11.66 -19.89 -12.33
C ASP A 108 10.45 -20.05 -11.40
N TRP A 109 9.87 -18.93 -10.96
CA TRP A 109 8.65 -18.95 -10.19
C TRP A 109 7.59 -18.04 -10.79
N SER A 110 6.35 -18.44 -10.61
CA SER A 110 5.20 -17.66 -11.03
C SER A 110 4.17 -17.53 -9.92
N CYS A 111 3.45 -16.42 -9.95
CA CYS A 111 2.36 -16.15 -9.01
C CYS A 111 1.18 -15.56 -9.79
N LYS A 112 0.06 -16.26 -9.78
CA LYS A 112 -1.22 -15.73 -10.27
C LYS A 112 -1.99 -15.17 -9.10
N PHE A 113 -2.39 -13.91 -9.20
CA PHE A 113 -3.11 -13.23 -8.13
C PHE A 113 -4.11 -12.21 -8.70
N SER A 114 -5.12 -11.92 -7.91
CA SER A 114 -6.12 -10.89 -8.17
C SER A 114 -5.94 -9.76 -7.17
N THR A 115 -6.14 -8.53 -7.62
CA THR A 115 -5.98 -7.35 -6.80
C THR A 115 -7.15 -6.39 -6.88
N ASN A 116 -7.28 -5.59 -5.85
CA ASN A 116 -8.15 -4.43 -5.79
C ASN A 116 -7.33 -3.25 -5.25
N PHE A 117 -6.88 -2.37 -6.15
CA PHE A 117 -6.20 -1.12 -5.80
C PHE A 117 -7.27 -0.12 -5.39
N ARG A 118 -7.11 0.53 -4.23
CA ARG A 118 -8.11 1.40 -3.61
C ARG A 118 -7.48 2.66 -3.03
N ILE A 119 -8.23 3.75 -3.11
CA ILE A 119 -8.05 4.90 -2.23
C ILE A 119 -9.09 4.79 -1.12
N VAL A 120 -8.62 4.75 0.13
CA VAL A 120 -9.48 4.64 1.30
C VAL A 120 -10.08 6.02 1.57
N PRO A 121 -11.41 6.16 1.57
CA PRO A 121 -12.05 7.44 1.84
C PRO A 121 -11.79 7.88 3.27
N GLN A 122 -11.49 9.17 3.44
CA GLN A 122 -11.28 9.81 4.74
C GLN A 122 -12.58 10.41 5.28
N LYS A 123 -13.60 10.53 4.42
CA LYS A 123 -14.94 11.00 4.78
C LYS A 123 -15.89 9.83 5.04
N SER A 124 -16.55 9.84 6.20
CA SER A 124 -17.56 8.83 6.53
C SER A 124 -18.67 8.76 5.48
N GLY A 125 -19.00 7.55 5.04
CA GLY A 125 -20.03 7.29 4.02
C GLY A 125 -19.59 7.48 2.56
N ALA A 126 -18.37 7.96 2.30
CA ALA A 126 -17.80 7.95 0.96
C ALA A 126 -17.41 6.53 0.54
N LYS A 127 -17.47 6.25 -0.77
CA LYS A 127 -17.08 4.96 -1.34
C LYS A 127 -15.64 5.02 -1.82
N ASP A 128 -14.93 3.91 -1.66
CA ASP A 128 -13.60 3.74 -2.21
C ASP A 128 -13.61 3.96 -3.73
N PHE A 129 -12.67 4.76 -4.23
CA PHE A 129 -12.27 4.66 -5.62
C PHE A 129 -11.39 3.41 -5.76
N SER A 130 -11.77 2.51 -6.67
CA SER A 130 -11.08 1.24 -6.80
C SER A 130 -10.97 0.74 -8.24
N ARG A 131 -9.86 0.06 -8.53
CA ARG A 131 -9.64 -0.62 -9.81
C ARG A 131 -9.07 -2.01 -9.54
N LYS A 132 -9.59 -3.00 -10.27
CA LYS A 132 -9.24 -4.41 -10.11
C LYS A 132 -8.39 -4.91 -11.25
N LEU A 133 -7.45 -5.78 -10.95
CA LEU A 133 -6.61 -6.47 -11.94
C LEU A 133 -6.45 -7.94 -11.55
N THR A 134 -6.09 -8.77 -12.52
CA THR A 134 -5.59 -10.12 -12.27
C THR A 134 -4.37 -10.32 -13.14
N TYR A 135 -3.30 -10.81 -12.54
CA TYR A 135 -2.00 -10.90 -13.19
C TYR A 135 -1.34 -12.23 -12.89
N ASN A 136 -0.47 -12.65 -13.80
CA ASN A 136 0.37 -13.82 -13.66
C ASN A 136 1.83 -13.36 -13.72
N PHE A 137 2.40 -13.07 -12.55
CA PHE A 137 3.77 -12.64 -12.42
C PHE A 137 4.73 -13.79 -12.69
N ILE A 138 5.84 -13.47 -13.36
CA ILE A 138 6.95 -14.38 -13.65
C ILE A 138 8.24 -13.62 -13.34
N ASN A 139 9.12 -14.22 -12.53
CA ASN A 139 10.26 -13.55 -11.90
C ASN A 139 11.34 -12.96 -12.79
N HIS A 140 11.37 -13.32 -14.08
CA HIS A 140 12.31 -12.77 -15.06
C HIS A 140 11.67 -11.70 -15.96
N LYS A 141 10.45 -11.25 -15.65
CA LYS A 141 9.80 -10.11 -16.31
C LYS A 141 9.92 -8.86 -15.44
N PRO A 142 9.98 -7.65 -16.04
CA PRO A 142 9.93 -6.42 -15.29
C PRO A 142 8.67 -6.37 -14.41
N ASN A 143 8.82 -5.80 -13.23
CA ASN A 143 7.77 -5.71 -12.23
C ASN A 143 6.98 -4.41 -12.43
N ASP A 144 6.17 -4.38 -13.50
CA ASP A 144 5.40 -3.22 -13.98
C ASP A 144 3.91 -3.29 -13.59
N PHE A 145 3.58 -4.04 -12.53
CA PHE A 145 2.20 -4.36 -12.25
C PHE A 145 1.48 -3.25 -11.48
N GLY A 146 0.63 -2.50 -12.20
CA GLY A 146 -0.18 -1.45 -11.60
C GLY A 146 -0.86 -0.56 -12.63
N PHE A 147 -1.07 0.69 -12.22
CA PHE A 147 -1.69 1.72 -13.04
C PHE A 147 -0.79 2.97 -13.06
N PRO A 148 -0.19 3.34 -14.19
CA PRO A 148 0.59 4.57 -14.28
C PRO A 148 -0.29 5.81 -14.06
N ASN A 149 -1.51 5.80 -14.61
CA ASN A 149 -2.49 6.86 -14.39
C ASN A 149 -3.64 6.28 -13.56
N PHE A 150 -3.43 6.17 -12.24
CA PHE A 150 -4.46 5.64 -11.35
C PHE A 150 -5.56 6.68 -11.10
N ILE A 151 -5.14 7.90 -10.72
CA ILE A 151 -5.96 9.08 -10.46
C ILE A 151 -5.08 10.33 -10.65
N THR A 152 -5.66 11.44 -11.09
CA THR A 152 -4.92 12.71 -11.14
C THR A 152 -4.77 13.30 -9.75
N PHE A 153 -3.70 14.04 -9.49
CA PHE A 153 -3.53 14.70 -8.19
C PHE A 153 -4.61 15.76 -7.93
N SER A 154 -5.15 16.37 -8.99
CA SER A 154 -6.27 17.31 -8.92
C SER A 154 -7.53 16.61 -8.39
N GLU A 155 -7.90 15.46 -8.97
CA GLU A 155 -9.05 14.69 -8.50
C GLU A 155 -8.82 14.08 -7.11
N LEU A 156 -7.60 13.63 -6.83
CA LEU A 156 -7.27 13.03 -5.54
C LEU A 156 -7.44 14.01 -4.37
N MET A 157 -7.07 15.27 -4.58
CA MET A 157 -7.14 16.34 -3.57
C MET A 157 -8.47 17.12 -3.61
N ASP A 158 -9.42 16.74 -4.46
CA ASP A 158 -10.75 17.33 -4.49
C ASP A 158 -11.54 16.98 -3.21
N GLU A 159 -11.86 18.00 -2.42
CA GLU A 159 -12.56 17.86 -1.13
C GLU A 159 -13.94 17.19 -1.27
N ASP A 160 -14.60 17.35 -2.42
CA ASP A 160 -15.90 16.76 -2.68
C ASP A 160 -15.82 15.23 -2.87
N LYS A 161 -14.64 14.72 -3.24
CA LYS A 161 -14.39 13.28 -3.41
C LYS A 161 -14.15 12.57 -2.07
N GLY A 162 -13.63 13.28 -1.07
CA GLY A 162 -13.43 12.76 0.29
C GLY A 162 -12.31 11.73 0.42
N PHE A 163 -11.36 11.71 -0.52
CA PHE A 163 -10.20 10.81 -0.54
C PHE A 163 -8.99 11.35 0.22
N TYR A 164 -8.85 12.67 0.26
CA TYR A 164 -7.74 13.38 0.85
C TYR A 164 -8.15 14.01 2.18
N ASP A 165 -7.37 13.75 3.22
CA ASP A 165 -7.50 14.46 4.48
C ASP A 165 -6.66 15.74 4.42
N LYS A 166 -7.34 16.85 4.20
CA LYS A 166 -6.71 18.17 4.08
C LYS A 166 -6.10 18.69 5.37
N ASN A 167 -6.60 18.26 6.54
CA ASN A 167 -6.09 18.74 7.82
C ASN A 167 -4.74 18.11 8.14
N GLU A 168 -4.57 16.85 7.78
CA GLU A 168 -3.32 16.10 7.98
C GLU A 168 -2.41 16.08 6.72
N ASP A 169 -2.89 16.64 5.60
CA ASP A 169 -2.24 16.59 4.28
C ASP A 169 -1.86 15.15 3.87
N LYS A 170 -2.81 14.22 3.98
CA LYS A 170 -2.56 12.80 3.75
C LYS A 170 -3.60 12.09 2.90
N VAL A 171 -3.18 10.97 2.32
CA VAL A 171 -4.06 9.96 1.70
C VAL A 171 -3.67 8.56 2.16
N THR A 172 -4.67 7.70 2.35
CA THR A 172 -4.47 6.27 2.62
C THR A 172 -4.79 5.45 1.37
N LEU A 173 -3.81 4.68 0.92
CA LEU A 173 -3.92 3.74 -0.19
C LEU A 173 -4.01 2.32 0.34
N ALA A 174 -4.74 1.47 -0.37
CA ALA A 174 -4.85 0.06 -0.05
C ALA A 174 -4.77 -0.81 -1.31
N ILE A 175 -4.15 -1.98 -1.19
CA ILE A 175 -4.28 -3.05 -2.18
C ILE A 175 -4.70 -4.32 -1.47
N ASP A 176 -5.89 -4.82 -1.81
CA ASP A 176 -6.28 -6.16 -1.44
C ASP A 176 -5.68 -7.15 -2.45
N VAL A 177 -4.96 -8.15 -1.97
CA VAL A 177 -4.31 -9.17 -2.81
C VAL A 177 -4.88 -10.53 -2.47
N ALA A 178 -5.22 -11.32 -3.49
CA ALA A 178 -5.59 -12.72 -3.37
C ALA A 178 -4.73 -13.59 -4.29
N VAL A 179 -3.90 -14.45 -3.71
CA VAL A 179 -2.99 -15.35 -4.42
C VAL A 179 -3.73 -16.62 -4.84
N ASN A 180 -4.11 -16.64 -6.11
CA ASN A 180 -4.84 -17.73 -6.75
C ASN A 180 -3.95 -18.96 -6.97
N GLU A 181 -2.71 -18.77 -7.42
CA GLU A 181 -1.78 -19.86 -7.75
C GLU A 181 -0.33 -19.44 -7.51
N ARG A 182 0.51 -20.35 -7.00
CA ARG A 182 1.96 -20.15 -6.88
C ARG A 182 2.67 -21.41 -7.40
N LYS A 183 3.65 -21.23 -8.28
CA LYS A 183 4.48 -22.31 -8.84
C LYS A 183 5.94 -21.98 -8.65
N GLY A 184 6.74 -22.96 -8.21
CA GLY A 184 8.19 -22.93 -8.27
C GLY A 184 8.68 -24.05 -9.16
N THR A 185 9.62 -23.77 -10.05
CA THR A 185 10.20 -24.76 -10.96
C THR A 185 11.67 -24.90 -10.64
N LYS A 186 12.08 -26.07 -10.11
CA LYS A 186 13.50 -26.40 -9.97
C LYS A 186 14.11 -26.53 -11.36
N ARG A 187 15.14 -25.74 -11.69
CA ARG A 187 15.92 -26.05 -12.90
C ARG A 187 16.59 -27.40 -12.69
N LYS A 188 16.17 -28.43 -13.44
CA LYS A 188 16.96 -29.66 -13.53
C LYS A 188 18.28 -29.28 -14.17
N LEU A 189 19.37 -29.30 -13.40
CA LEU A 189 20.72 -29.29 -13.95
C LEU A 189 20.82 -30.41 -14.98
N ALA A 190 20.88 -30.05 -16.25
CA ALA A 190 21.23 -30.97 -17.31
C ALA A 190 22.71 -31.30 -17.13
N ILE A 191 22.99 -32.49 -16.59
CA ILE A 191 24.34 -33.05 -16.59
C ILE A 191 24.53 -33.57 -18.02
N GLY A 192 25.27 -32.83 -18.83
CA GLY A 192 25.69 -33.19 -20.19
C GLY A 192 27.20 -33.15 -20.28
#